data_AF-A0A843C293-F1
#
_entry.id   AF-A0A843C293-F1
#
_cell.length_a   1.000
_cell.length_b   1.000
_cell.length_c   1.000
_cell.angle_alpha   90.00
_cell.angle_beta   90.00
_cell.angle_gamma   90.00
#
_symmetry.space_group_name_H-M   'P 1'
#
loop_
_entity.id
_entity.type
_entity.pdbx_description
1 polymer ?
#
loop_
_entity_poly.entity_id
_entity_poly.type
_entity_poly.pdbx_seq_one_letter_code
_entity_poly.pdbx_strand_id
1 'polypeptide(L)'
;MKKGVIIFSSIFIISIIVVSSILYVTVFQNRNESVEYPSYSDFYFGAPYIHTIHPSALTVNEWLEDLYYLMHIVKENYPFLWVRERTHDYNWLDLIPIYREKIINCQSNNEFLAMINDLVYALQNVHSFLVRNEYSYSFLSDMYQYVYPYSYAFNEYTAQAYSYWESFLSSLSYEMYQYFDLQIVYEKGNYSVYGASSILETYGIVDGSIIVAVNETPIDEAVKQVFDKDLLKIDYIRNKLYLKYLKPYHFGTNAIYKIKLNNSTDFIDITLNYGYPPTFLPPDFSKYSSNEYKLLDSNNAYMYLPTFSHQNKIQDYSDMIAFYEQIEGYDNLIIDIRDNTGGSIYYWMDNIIKPLQSSDLNFSFYMAYRNGTYVNSYLNNYYQTSPKISKVELSFLPAEVYTDAFIDDIHIWEWSLPLPTSNFNFTGNISLIVDDMTYSASEYLISFCKQTGFAKIYGTAGGGDGLLRSYLVFALPNSKLLITMAKECGMTLEGEINEEFHTMPDVYYESNFNDWEELINYIKS
;
A
#
# COMPACT_ATOMS: atom_id res chain seq x y z
N MET A 1 10.57 44.79 36.73
CA MET A 1 10.49 43.39 37.20
C MET A 1 10.76 42.49 36.02
N LYS A 2 11.75 41.59 36.15
CA LYS A 2 12.33 40.78 35.06
C LYS A 2 11.31 39.76 34.53
N LYS A 3 11.13 39.70 33.21
CA LYS A 3 10.57 38.54 32.50
C LYS A 3 11.67 37.49 32.42
N GLY A 4 11.45 36.32 33.01
CA GLY A 4 12.35 35.18 32.91
C GLY A 4 12.25 34.54 31.53
N VAL A 5 13.35 34.50 30.81
CA VAL A 5 13.54 33.68 29.61
C VAL A 5 13.89 32.27 30.12
N ILE A 6 13.02 31.30 29.86
CA ILE A 6 13.34 29.88 30.06
C ILE A 6 14.11 29.44 28.82
N ILE A 7 15.43 29.40 28.94
CA ILE A 7 16.31 28.74 27.97
C ILE A 7 16.29 27.26 28.32
N PHE A 8 15.51 26.46 27.59
CA PHE A 8 15.71 25.02 27.61
C PHE A 8 17.07 24.74 26.96
N SER A 9 18.02 24.23 27.76
CA SER A 9 19.34 23.89 27.26
C SER A 9 19.22 22.74 26.27
N SER A 10 19.73 22.93 25.07
CA SER A 10 19.76 21.94 23.98
C SER A 10 20.36 20.59 24.41
N ILE A 11 21.20 20.61 25.46
CA ILE A 11 21.83 19.44 26.07
C ILE A 11 20.80 18.52 26.74
N PHE A 12 19.74 19.06 27.35
CA PHE A 12 18.74 18.24 28.06
C PHE A 12 17.80 17.51 27.09
N ILE A 13 17.46 18.15 25.96
CA ILE A 13 16.66 17.54 24.88
C ILE A 13 17.45 16.43 24.18
N ILE A 14 18.73 16.68 23.86
CA ILE A 14 19.61 15.65 23.28
C ILE A 14 19.76 14.46 24.23
N SER A 15 19.90 14.70 25.54
CA SER A 15 20.03 13.63 26.53
C SER A 15 18.77 12.75 26.62
N ILE A 16 17.58 13.34 26.53
CA ILE A 16 16.32 12.59 26.54
C ILE A 16 16.16 11.76 25.26
N ILE A 17 16.48 12.32 24.10
CA ILE A 17 16.43 11.61 22.81
C ILE A 17 17.41 10.44 22.78
N VAL A 18 18.64 10.63 23.29
CA VAL A 18 19.66 9.57 23.35
C VAL A 18 19.25 8.48 24.33
N VAL A 19 18.70 8.82 25.50
CA VAL A 19 18.24 7.82 26.48
C VAL A 19 17.01 7.07 25.97
N SER A 20 16.06 7.74 25.30
CA SER A 20 14.89 7.06 24.70
C SER A 20 15.29 6.13 23.57
N SER A 21 16.23 6.55 22.70
CA SER A 21 16.73 5.68 21.62
C SER A 21 17.58 4.52 22.15
N ILE A 22 18.39 4.69 23.20
CA ILE A 22 19.11 3.58 23.84
C ILE A 22 18.13 2.59 24.51
N LEU A 23 17.12 3.07 25.24
CA LEU A 23 16.09 2.19 25.83
C LEU A 23 15.29 1.46 24.73
N TYR A 24 14.96 2.16 23.65
CA TYR A 24 14.25 1.60 22.50
C TYR A 24 15.07 0.50 21.81
N VAL A 25 16.36 0.76 21.53
CA VAL A 25 17.30 -0.23 20.95
C VAL A 25 17.45 -1.44 21.87
N THR A 26 17.53 -1.25 23.19
CA THR A 26 17.67 -2.36 24.16
C THR A 26 16.40 -3.22 24.25
N VAL A 27 15.21 -2.60 24.22
CA VAL A 27 13.93 -3.34 24.17
C VAL A 27 13.80 -4.13 22.88
N PHE A 28 14.25 -3.56 21.76
CA PHE A 28 14.23 -4.19 20.45
C PHE A 28 15.19 -5.39 20.37
N GLN A 29 16.40 -5.27 20.90
CA GLN A 29 17.36 -6.39 20.97
C GLN A 29 16.84 -7.54 21.84
N ASN A 30 16.20 -7.25 22.98
CA ASN A 30 15.74 -8.27 23.92
C ASN A 30 14.44 -9.00 23.49
N ARG A 31 13.63 -8.45 22.57
CA ARG A 31 12.40 -9.13 22.09
C ARG A 31 12.67 -10.26 21.09
N ASN A 32 13.89 -10.37 20.56
CA ASN A 32 14.25 -11.34 19.51
C ASN A 32 14.57 -12.77 20.01
N GLU A 33 14.58 -13.04 21.32
CA GLU A 33 15.27 -14.22 21.89
C GLU A 33 14.40 -15.41 22.37
N SER A 34 13.09 -15.54 22.08
CA SER A 34 12.28 -16.62 22.71
C SER A 34 11.51 -17.59 21.83
N VAL A 35 11.72 -17.63 20.51
CA VAL A 35 11.14 -18.65 19.64
C VAL A 35 12.24 -19.55 19.08
N GLU A 36 12.33 -20.79 19.57
CA GLU A 36 13.18 -21.83 18.95
C GLU A 36 12.60 -22.22 17.59
N TYR A 37 13.22 -21.73 16.52
CA TYR A 37 12.97 -22.18 15.15
C TYR A 37 13.77 -23.47 14.90
N PRO A 38 13.27 -24.40 14.06
CA PRO A 38 14.10 -25.51 13.59
C PRO A 38 15.41 -24.97 13.00
N SER A 39 16.52 -25.66 13.29
CA SER A 39 17.83 -25.33 12.73
C SER A 39 17.81 -25.61 11.22
N TYR A 40 17.57 -24.58 10.41
CA TYR A 40 17.50 -24.72 8.95
C TYR A 40 18.88 -24.61 8.29
N SER A 41 19.65 -25.70 8.33
CA SER A 41 20.92 -25.84 7.60
C SER A 41 20.75 -26.09 6.10
N ASP A 42 19.51 -26.26 5.62
CA ASP A 42 19.23 -26.77 4.27
C ASP A 42 18.84 -25.68 3.25
N PHE A 43 18.87 -24.40 3.65
CA PHE A 43 18.61 -23.28 2.75
C PHE A 43 19.87 -22.88 1.99
N TYR A 44 19.94 -23.25 0.70
CA TYR A 44 21.02 -22.84 -0.18
C TYR A 44 20.92 -21.33 -0.44
N PHE A 45 21.81 -20.54 0.19
CA PHE A 45 21.86 -19.07 0.04
C PHE A 45 20.55 -18.33 0.35
N GLY A 46 19.78 -18.85 1.33
CA GLY A 46 18.55 -18.24 1.81
C GLY A 46 17.31 -18.51 0.95
N ALA A 47 17.43 -19.20 -0.19
CA ALA A 47 16.30 -19.66 -1.00
C ALA A 47 15.95 -21.13 -0.65
N PRO A 48 14.67 -21.49 -0.49
CA PRO A 48 14.24 -22.81 -0.12
C PRO A 48 14.36 -23.74 -1.32
N TYR A 49 14.69 -24.99 -1.03
CA TYR A 49 14.45 -26.06 -1.98
C TYR A 49 12.94 -26.28 -2.09
N ILE A 50 12.39 -26.14 -3.30
CA ILE A 50 10.98 -26.47 -3.56
C ILE A 50 10.83 -27.99 -3.56
N HIS A 51 10.08 -28.51 -2.58
CA HIS A 51 9.86 -29.95 -2.46
C HIS A 51 8.97 -30.47 -3.60
N THR A 52 9.13 -31.74 -3.96
CA THR A 52 8.36 -32.36 -5.05
C THR A 52 6.96 -32.83 -4.62
N ILE A 53 6.61 -32.70 -3.34
CA ILE A 53 5.29 -33.09 -2.83
C ILE A 53 4.18 -32.31 -3.55
N HIS A 54 3.15 -33.02 -4.01
CA HIS A 54 1.99 -32.40 -4.64
C HIS A 54 1.08 -31.75 -3.58
N PRO A 55 0.52 -30.55 -3.80
CA PRO A 55 -0.32 -29.85 -2.81
C PRO A 55 -1.48 -30.67 -2.24
N SER A 56 -2.08 -31.58 -3.01
CA SER A 56 -3.16 -32.46 -2.53
C SER A 56 -2.73 -33.47 -1.46
N ALA A 57 -1.42 -33.65 -1.24
CA ALA A 57 -0.85 -34.60 -0.28
C ALA A 57 -0.26 -33.91 0.97
N LEU A 58 -0.40 -32.58 1.09
CA LEU A 58 0.09 -31.84 2.25
C LEU A 58 -0.59 -32.31 3.54
N THR A 59 0.20 -32.42 4.60
CA THR A 59 -0.27 -32.68 5.95
C THR A 59 0.07 -31.47 6.84
N VAL A 60 -0.34 -31.55 8.11
CA VAL A 60 -0.02 -30.54 9.13
C VAL A 60 1.50 -30.29 9.24
N ASN A 61 2.33 -31.32 9.01
CA ASN A 61 3.79 -31.14 9.05
C ASN A 61 4.28 -30.24 7.92
N GLU A 62 3.88 -30.50 6.68
CA GLU A 62 4.27 -29.68 5.54
C GLU A 62 3.70 -28.25 5.62
N TRP A 63 2.48 -28.09 6.15
CA TRP A 63 1.92 -26.77 6.44
C TRP A 63 2.75 -26.00 7.48
N LEU A 64 3.17 -26.67 8.57
CA LEU A 64 4.03 -26.07 9.60
C LEU A 64 5.40 -25.64 9.03
N GLU A 65 6.00 -26.47 8.18
CA GLU A 65 7.25 -26.14 7.50
C GLU A 65 7.11 -24.88 6.62
N ASP A 66 6.03 -24.80 5.85
CA ASP A 66 5.71 -23.62 5.03
C ASP A 66 5.52 -22.37 5.89
N LEU A 67 4.82 -22.48 7.02
CA LEU A 67 4.61 -21.39 7.96
C LEU A 67 5.93 -20.88 8.54
N TYR A 68 6.78 -21.77 9.03
CA TYR A 68 8.06 -21.38 9.61
C TYR A 68 9.00 -20.78 8.58
N TYR A 69 8.98 -21.28 7.35
CA TYR A 69 9.74 -20.70 6.26
C TYR A 69 9.23 -19.30 5.90
N LEU A 70 7.92 -19.09 5.79
CA LEU A 70 7.32 -17.75 5.61
C LEU A 70 7.77 -16.79 6.71
N MET A 71 7.67 -17.20 7.98
CA MET A 71 8.08 -16.40 9.13
C MET A 71 9.57 -16.04 9.10
N HIS A 72 10.42 -17.01 8.76
CA HIS A 72 11.85 -16.78 8.62
C HIS A 72 12.15 -15.75 7.53
N ILE A 73 11.58 -15.92 6.35
CA ILE A 73 11.80 -15.01 5.22
C ILE A 73 11.32 -13.60 5.54
N VAL A 74 10.12 -13.44 6.12
CA VAL A 74 9.60 -12.12 6.52
C VAL A 74 10.51 -11.49 7.57
N LYS A 75 10.84 -12.22 8.65
CA LYS A 75 11.68 -11.70 9.74
C LYS A 75 13.03 -11.19 9.25
N GLU A 76 13.66 -11.92 8.34
CA GLU A 76 15.01 -11.63 7.85
C GLU A 76 15.05 -10.61 6.73
N ASN A 77 13.98 -10.47 5.92
CA ASN A 77 14.03 -9.70 4.67
C ASN A 77 13.00 -8.58 4.55
N TYR A 78 11.92 -8.58 5.33
CA TYR A 78 10.88 -7.55 5.24
C TYR A 78 11.31 -6.24 5.93
N PRO A 79 11.39 -5.11 5.21
CA PRO A 79 11.94 -3.86 5.74
C PRO A 79 10.98 -3.12 6.67
N PHE A 80 9.67 -3.36 6.58
CA PHE A 80 8.66 -2.60 7.33
C PHE A 80 8.12 -3.32 8.57
N LEU A 81 8.81 -4.35 9.04
CA LEU A 81 8.36 -5.23 10.13
C LEU A 81 7.91 -4.47 11.38
N TRP A 82 8.56 -3.35 11.69
CA TRP A 82 8.30 -2.52 12.87
C TRP A 82 7.49 -1.26 12.59
N VAL A 83 7.20 -0.96 11.32
CA VAL A 83 6.34 0.18 10.95
C VAL A 83 4.93 -0.01 11.50
N ARG A 84 4.43 -1.25 11.52
CA ARG A 84 3.09 -1.56 12.03
C ARG A 84 2.96 -1.44 13.55
N GLU A 85 4.05 -1.56 14.31
CA GLU A 85 4.03 -1.22 15.73
C GLU A 85 3.73 0.28 15.93
N ARG A 86 4.30 1.15 15.08
CA ARG A 86 4.13 2.60 15.19
C ARG A 86 2.81 3.11 14.60
N THR A 87 2.31 2.44 13.57
CA THR A 87 1.14 2.91 12.81
C THR A 87 -0.15 2.17 13.15
N HIS A 88 -0.07 0.91 13.60
CA HIS A 88 -1.23 0.04 13.83
C HIS A 88 -1.30 -0.54 15.25
N ASP A 89 -0.31 -0.26 16.11
CA ASP A 89 -0.26 -0.73 17.50
C ASP A 89 -0.20 -2.27 17.64
N TYR A 90 0.44 -2.96 16.68
CA TYR A 90 0.78 -4.38 16.84
C TYR A 90 2.14 -4.72 16.21
N ASN A 91 2.79 -5.76 16.74
CA ASN A 91 3.98 -6.37 16.16
C ASN A 91 3.59 -7.64 15.42
N TRP A 92 3.97 -7.74 14.14
CA TRP A 92 3.71 -8.92 13.33
C TRP A 92 4.37 -10.20 13.89
N LEU A 93 5.54 -10.08 14.53
CA LEU A 93 6.22 -11.23 15.14
C LEU A 93 5.43 -11.83 16.32
N ASP A 94 4.62 -11.03 17.01
CA ASP A 94 3.78 -11.53 18.11
C ASP A 94 2.61 -12.40 17.61
N LEU A 95 2.32 -12.37 16.30
CA LEU A 95 1.31 -13.23 15.67
C LEU A 95 1.80 -14.67 15.47
N ILE A 96 3.12 -14.91 15.51
CA ILE A 96 3.72 -16.22 15.25
C ILE A 96 3.09 -17.36 16.06
N PRO A 97 3.04 -17.31 17.40
CA PRO A 97 2.45 -18.39 18.19
C PRO A 97 0.96 -18.60 17.89
N ILE A 98 0.21 -17.54 17.58
CA ILE A 98 -1.22 -17.59 17.26
C ILE A 98 -1.43 -18.36 15.95
N TYR A 99 -0.68 -18.02 14.91
CA TYR A 99 -0.82 -18.68 13.60
C TYR A 99 -0.29 -20.12 13.63
N ARG A 100 0.71 -20.42 14.46
CA ARG A 100 1.13 -21.80 14.72
C ARG A 100 0.04 -22.64 15.38
N GLU A 101 -0.77 -22.06 16.25
CA GLU A 101 -1.92 -22.78 16.81
C GLU A 101 -3.02 -22.96 15.75
N LYS A 102 -3.30 -21.92 14.97
CA LYS A 102 -4.29 -21.98 13.87
C LYS A 102 -3.95 -23.10 12.88
N ILE A 103 -2.69 -23.22 12.45
CA ILE A 103 -2.28 -24.19 11.42
C ILE A 103 -2.38 -25.65 11.87
N ILE A 104 -2.14 -25.94 13.15
CA ILE A 104 -2.28 -27.30 13.72
C ILE A 104 -3.74 -27.75 13.72
N ASN A 105 -4.67 -26.80 13.78
CA ASN A 105 -6.10 -27.05 13.80
C ASN A 105 -6.75 -26.98 12.40
N CYS A 106 -6.00 -26.62 11.36
CA CYS A 106 -6.50 -26.65 9.99
C CYS A 106 -6.95 -28.07 9.61
N GLN A 107 -8.13 -28.19 9.02
CA GLN A 107 -8.71 -29.46 8.60
C GLN A 107 -8.60 -29.69 7.10
N SER A 108 -8.18 -28.67 6.35
CA SER A 108 -8.11 -28.71 4.90
C SER A 108 -7.07 -27.74 4.34
N ASN A 109 -6.65 -27.98 3.10
CA ASN A 109 -5.82 -27.06 2.33
C ASN A 109 -6.47 -25.67 2.16
N ASN A 110 -7.80 -25.58 2.20
CA ASN A 110 -8.53 -24.31 2.15
C ASN A 110 -8.30 -23.46 3.38
N GLU A 111 -8.43 -24.07 4.57
CA GLU A 111 -8.19 -23.37 5.83
C GLU A 111 -6.72 -22.97 5.96
N PHE A 112 -5.80 -23.84 5.54
CA PHE A 112 -4.38 -23.52 5.47
C PHE A 112 -4.11 -22.32 4.54
N LEU A 113 -4.67 -22.33 3.32
CA LEU A 113 -4.50 -21.26 2.34
C LEU A 113 -5.04 -19.92 2.85
N ALA A 114 -6.26 -19.91 3.39
CA ALA A 114 -6.87 -18.72 3.98
C ALA A 114 -6.02 -18.18 5.14
N MET A 115 -5.50 -19.06 5.99
CA MET A 115 -4.62 -18.68 7.09
C MET A 115 -3.29 -18.08 6.61
N ILE A 116 -2.67 -18.62 5.55
CA ILE A 116 -1.46 -18.03 4.95
C ILE A 116 -1.77 -16.66 4.36
N ASN A 117 -2.89 -16.52 3.65
CA ASN A 117 -3.34 -15.23 3.13
C ASN A 117 -3.49 -14.20 4.26
N ASP A 118 -4.21 -14.53 5.32
CA ASP A 118 -4.43 -13.65 6.48
C ASP A 118 -3.11 -13.21 7.14
N LEU A 119 -2.16 -14.13 7.27
CA LEU A 119 -0.84 -13.83 7.86
C LEU A 119 -0.03 -12.85 7.00
N VAL A 120 -0.07 -13.02 5.67
CA VAL A 120 0.60 -12.11 4.73
C VAL A 120 -0.11 -10.76 4.71
N TYR A 121 -1.46 -10.73 4.73
CA TYR A 121 -2.25 -9.51 4.83
C TYR A 121 -1.97 -8.72 6.11
N ALA A 122 -1.68 -9.42 7.21
CA ALA A 122 -1.26 -8.79 8.45
C ALA A 122 0.10 -8.07 8.36
N LEU A 123 0.84 -8.13 7.25
CA LEU A 123 1.96 -7.22 7.02
C LEU A 123 1.49 -5.78 6.73
N GLN A 124 0.23 -5.61 6.31
CA GLN A 124 -0.38 -4.32 6.03
C GLN A 124 0.47 -3.48 5.07
N ASN A 125 0.85 -4.09 3.95
CA ASN A 125 1.60 -3.48 2.87
C ASN A 125 1.05 -3.97 1.53
N VAL A 126 0.70 -3.05 0.66
CA VAL A 126 -0.01 -3.35 -0.60
C VAL A 126 0.87 -4.15 -1.59
N HIS A 127 2.20 -4.07 -1.51
CA HIS A 127 3.12 -4.91 -2.31
C HIS A 127 3.44 -6.28 -1.68
N SER A 128 2.91 -6.56 -0.50
CA SER A 128 3.14 -7.81 0.23
C SER A 128 1.88 -8.67 0.23
N PHE A 129 1.77 -9.57 -0.74
CA PHE A 129 0.55 -10.36 -0.95
C PHE A 129 0.86 -11.79 -1.41
N LEU A 130 -0.06 -12.69 -1.08
CA LEU A 130 -0.14 -14.02 -1.69
C LEU A 130 -0.62 -13.88 -3.13
N VAL A 131 0.04 -14.51 -4.10
CA VAL A 131 -0.35 -14.46 -5.52
C VAL A 131 -1.57 -15.36 -5.77
N ARG A 132 -2.66 -14.75 -6.25
CA ARG A 132 -4.02 -15.31 -6.16
C ARG A 132 -4.63 -15.92 -7.41
N ASN A 133 -3.91 -15.99 -8.51
CA ASN A 133 -4.44 -16.63 -9.72
C ASN A 133 -3.30 -16.93 -10.69
N GLU A 134 -3.57 -17.81 -11.65
CA GLU A 134 -2.65 -18.20 -12.71
C GLU A 134 -2.16 -17.01 -13.55
N TYR A 135 -2.99 -15.99 -13.77
CA TYR A 135 -2.60 -14.79 -14.54
C TYR A 135 -1.50 -13.99 -13.82
N SER A 136 -1.68 -13.69 -12.54
CA SER A 136 -0.68 -13.00 -11.72
C SER A 136 0.59 -13.83 -11.54
N TYR A 137 0.46 -15.16 -11.40
CA TYR A 137 1.62 -16.06 -11.40
C TYR A 137 2.40 -15.96 -12.72
N SER A 138 1.71 -16.04 -13.86
CA SER A 138 2.33 -15.96 -15.19
C SER A 138 3.02 -14.62 -15.42
N PHE A 139 2.37 -13.52 -15.03
CA PHE A 139 2.95 -12.18 -15.10
C PHE A 139 4.26 -12.07 -14.28
N LEU A 140 4.26 -12.57 -13.03
CA LEU A 140 5.47 -12.57 -12.21
C LEU A 140 6.55 -13.51 -12.74
N SER A 141 6.16 -14.65 -13.31
CA SER A 141 7.09 -15.59 -13.96
C SER A 141 7.79 -14.93 -15.14
N ASP A 142 7.05 -14.24 -16.02
CA ASP A 142 7.62 -13.52 -17.16
C ASP A 142 8.63 -12.46 -16.72
N MET A 143 8.37 -11.78 -15.60
CA MET A 143 9.26 -10.76 -15.05
C MET A 143 10.50 -11.33 -14.34
N TYR A 144 10.34 -12.42 -13.57
CA TYR A 144 11.30 -12.79 -12.53
C TYR A 144 11.89 -14.21 -12.66
N GLN A 145 11.45 -15.04 -13.62
CA GLN A 145 11.97 -16.42 -13.78
C GLN A 145 13.48 -16.49 -14.08
N TYR A 146 14.09 -15.39 -14.54
CA TYR A 146 15.54 -15.29 -14.80
C TYR A 146 16.27 -14.39 -13.79
N VAL A 147 15.59 -13.95 -12.74
CA VAL A 147 16.11 -13.03 -11.74
C VAL A 147 16.53 -13.81 -10.51
N TYR A 148 17.82 -13.84 -10.18
CA TYR A 148 18.31 -14.56 -8.99
C TYR A 148 18.08 -13.74 -7.70
N PRO A 149 17.66 -14.32 -6.57
CA PRO A 149 17.26 -15.72 -6.34
C PRO A 149 15.77 -16.00 -6.59
N TYR A 150 15.02 -15.07 -7.17
CA TYR A 150 13.57 -15.21 -7.40
C TYR A 150 13.25 -16.35 -8.38
N SER A 151 14.15 -16.63 -9.32
CA SER A 151 14.06 -17.71 -10.30
C SER A 151 13.81 -19.08 -9.68
N TYR A 152 14.26 -19.33 -8.44
CA TYR A 152 13.97 -20.59 -7.73
C TYR A 152 12.47 -20.81 -7.47
N ALA A 153 11.70 -19.73 -7.34
CA ALA A 153 10.26 -19.81 -7.16
C ALA A 153 9.53 -20.23 -8.44
N PHE A 154 10.15 -20.07 -9.61
CA PHE A 154 9.54 -20.33 -10.92
C PHE A 154 10.11 -21.60 -11.54
N ASN A 155 9.45 -22.73 -11.29
CA ASN A 155 9.82 -24.03 -11.82
C ASN A 155 8.56 -24.86 -12.15
N GLU A 156 8.75 -26.04 -12.73
CA GLU A 156 7.64 -26.91 -13.16
C GLU A 156 6.70 -27.32 -12.01
N TYR A 157 7.23 -27.50 -10.79
CA TYR A 157 6.44 -27.89 -9.63
C TYR A 157 5.57 -26.73 -9.14
N THR A 158 6.10 -25.50 -9.13
CA THR A 158 5.30 -24.31 -8.80
C THR A 158 4.20 -24.11 -9.84
N ALA A 159 4.52 -24.21 -11.13
CA ALA A 159 3.52 -24.06 -12.20
C ALA A 159 2.38 -25.09 -12.06
N GLN A 160 2.71 -26.36 -11.81
CA GLN A 160 1.71 -27.42 -11.61
C GLN A 160 0.86 -27.19 -10.34
N ALA A 161 1.45 -26.68 -9.27
CA ALA A 161 0.71 -26.38 -8.03
C ALA A 161 -0.33 -25.28 -8.24
N TYR A 162 -0.08 -24.27 -9.07
CA TYR A 162 -1.06 -23.22 -9.35
C TYR A 162 -2.33 -23.77 -10.03
N SER A 163 -2.21 -24.78 -10.88
CA SER A 163 -3.40 -25.47 -11.42
C SER A 163 -4.24 -26.17 -10.34
N TYR A 164 -3.62 -26.65 -9.25
CA TYR A 164 -4.35 -27.20 -8.11
C TYR A 164 -5.01 -26.10 -7.26
N TRP A 165 -4.30 -24.98 -7.05
CA TRP A 165 -4.74 -23.91 -6.17
C TRP A 165 -5.83 -22.99 -6.78
N GLU A 166 -5.99 -22.97 -8.10
CA GLU A 166 -6.86 -22.01 -8.81
C GLU A 166 -8.30 -21.92 -8.26
N SER A 167 -8.95 -23.05 -7.97
CA SER A 167 -10.32 -23.04 -7.43
C SER A 167 -10.42 -22.47 -6.01
N PHE A 168 -9.36 -22.60 -5.23
CA PHE A 168 -9.27 -22.11 -3.86
C PHE A 168 -8.87 -20.62 -3.81
N LEU A 169 -7.95 -20.21 -4.68
CA LEU A 169 -7.54 -18.80 -4.78
C LEU A 169 -8.64 -17.92 -5.39
N SER A 170 -9.44 -18.47 -6.33
CA SER A 170 -10.61 -17.79 -6.87
C SER A 170 -11.70 -17.58 -5.83
N SER A 171 -11.90 -18.50 -4.88
CA SER A 171 -12.84 -18.27 -3.76
C SER A 171 -12.38 -17.17 -2.82
N LEU A 172 -11.07 -17.08 -2.51
CA LEU A 172 -10.54 -15.95 -1.73
C LEU A 172 -10.74 -14.61 -2.44
N SER A 173 -10.54 -14.59 -3.76
CA SER A 173 -10.78 -13.39 -4.57
C SER A 173 -12.26 -13.00 -4.55
N TYR A 174 -13.16 -13.97 -4.66
CA TYR A 174 -14.60 -13.74 -4.65
C TYR A 174 -15.10 -13.06 -3.37
N GLU A 175 -14.61 -13.48 -2.20
CA GLU A 175 -14.99 -12.88 -0.91
C GLU A 175 -14.71 -11.36 -0.86
N MET A 176 -13.62 -10.90 -1.46
CA MET A 176 -13.26 -9.48 -1.49
C MET A 176 -14.14 -8.62 -2.40
N TYR A 177 -14.70 -9.22 -3.45
CA TYR A 177 -15.55 -8.54 -4.44
C TYR A 177 -17.05 -8.73 -4.18
N GLN A 178 -17.45 -9.26 -3.03
CA GLN A 178 -18.87 -9.29 -2.67
C GLN A 178 -19.41 -7.87 -2.55
N TYR A 179 -20.52 -7.61 -3.24
CA TYR A 179 -21.24 -6.34 -3.18
C TYR A 179 -22.34 -6.42 -2.12
N PHE A 180 -22.63 -5.30 -1.49
CA PHE A 180 -23.56 -5.25 -0.37
C PHE A 180 -24.62 -4.19 -0.62
N ASP A 181 -25.79 -4.41 -0.02
CA ASP A 181 -26.97 -3.55 -0.15
C ASP A 181 -26.76 -2.14 0.48
N LEU A 182 -25.59 -1.86 1.08
CA LEU A 182 -25.23 -0.56 1.63
C LEU A 182 -23.80 -0.20 1.24
N GLN A 183 -23.58 1.03 0.78
CA GLN A 183 -22.24 1.58 0.64
C GLN A 183 -21.86 2.27 1.95
N ILE A 184 -20.87 1.73 2.63
CA ILE A 184 -20.36 2.28 3.89
C ILE A 184 -18.96 2.81 3.61
N VAL A 185 -18.83 4.13 3.61
CA VAL A 185 -17.62 4.82 3.15
C VAL A 185 -17.03 5.63 4.30
N TYR A 186 -15.72 5.54 4.46
CA TYR A 186 -15.01 6.45 5.34
C TYR A 186 -14.84 7.81 4.68
N GLU A 187 -15.40 8.84 5.31
CA GLU A 187 -15.23 10.23 4.91
C GLU A 187 -15.18 11.16 6.12
N LYS A 188 -14.23 12.09 6.12
CA LYS A 188 -14.11 13.17 7.11
C LYS A 188 -14.16 12.68 8.57
N GLY A 189 -13.63 11.48 8.84
CA GLY A 189 -13.59 10.90 10.18
C GLY A 189 -14.75 9.98 10.55
N ASN A 190 -15.72 9.75 9.66
CA ASN A 190 -16.91 8.96 9.94
C ASN A 190 -17.12 7.89 8.88
N TYR A 191 -17.80 6.81 9.27
CA TYR A 191 -18.32 5.83 8.33
C TYR A 191 -19.73 6.22 7.92
N SER A 192 -19.85 6.93 6.81
CA SER A 192 -21.12 7.38 6.25
C SER A 192 -21.75 6.28 5.41
N VAL A 193 -23.07 6.18 5.49
CA VAL A 193 -23.89 5.23 4.74
C VAL A 193 -24.54 5.94 3.56
N TYR A 194 -24.40 5.34 2.38
CA TYR A 194 -24.97 5.78 1.12
C TYR A 194 -25.63 4.63 0.38
N GLY A 195 -26.60 4.96 -0.47
CA GLY A 195 -27.06 4.04 -1.52
C GLY A 195 -28.55 4.18 -1.84
N ALA A 196 -29.03 3.27 -2.70
CA ALA A 196 -30.43 3.14 -3.06
C ALA A 196 -30.85 1.68 -2.85
N SER A 197 -30.99 1.25 -1.60
CA SER A 197 -31.43 -0.10 -1.28
C SER A 197 -32.75 -0.12 -0.51
N SER A 198 -33.50 -1.21 -0.68
CA SER A 198 -34.69 -1.51 0.09
C SER A 198 -34.41 -1.55 1.60
N ILE A 199 -33.16 -1.81 2.01
CA ILE A 199 -32.73 -1.74 3.41
C ILE A 199 -32.82 -0.30 3.92
N LEU A 200 -32.35 0.69 3.16
CA LEU A 200 -32.42 2.08 3.56
C LEU A 200 -33.87 2.52 3.81
N GLU A 201 -34.77 2.19 2.89
CA GLU A 201 -36.21 2.48 3.03
C GLU A 201 -36.85 1.73 4.20
N THR A 202 -36.54 0.45 4.37
CA THR A 202 -37.11 -0.41 5.43
C THR A 202 -36.78 0.11 6.83
N TYR A 203 -35.56 0.62 7.01
CA TYR A 203 -35.06 1.07 8.30
C TYR A 203 -35.05 2.61 8.45
N GLY A 204 -35.53 3.35 7.46
CA GLY A 204 -35.53 4.82 7.47
C GLY A 204 -34.13 5.45 7.50
N ILE A 205 -33.14 4.76 6.94
CA ILE A 205 -31.76 5.27 6.81
C ILE A 205 -31.72 6.25 5.65
N VAL A 206 -31.17 7.43 5.91
CA VAL A 206 -30.96 8.48 4.91
C VAL A 206 -29.47 8.62 4.60
N ASP A 207 -29.14 9.06 3.39
CA ASP A 207 -27.75 9.28 2.98
C ASP A 207 -27.00 10.19 3.97
N GLY A 208 -25.74 9.80 4.26
CA GLY A 208 -24.90 10.44 5.27
C GLY A 208 -25.24 10.05 6.71
N SER A 209 -26.08 9.04 6.94
CA SER A 209 -26.21 8.42 8.27
C SER A 209 -24.88 7.75 8.65
N ILE A 210 -24.55 7.70 9.95
CA ILE A 210 -23.20 7.36 10.40
C ILE A 210 -23.21 6.02 11.16
N ILE A 211 -22.34 5.08 10.79
CA ILE A 211 -22.06 3.90 11.61
C ILE A 211 -21.23 4.30 12.82
N VAL A 212 -21.69 3.96 14.02
CA VAL A 212 -21.00 4.28 15.28
C VAL A 212 -20.42 3.06 15.98
N ALA A 213 -20.96 1.87 15.72
CA ALA A 213 -20.49 0.62 16.30
C ALA A 213 -20.87 -0.59 15.43
N VAL A 214 -20.13 -1.68 15.58
CA VAL A 214 -20.46 -3.00 15.04
C VAL A 214 -20.21 -4.05 16.11
N ASN A 215 -21.14 -5.01 16.26
CA ASN A 215 -21.08 -6.05 17.30
C ASN A 215 -20.80 -5.47 18.70
N GLU A 216 -21.54 -4.41 19.07
CA GLU A 216 -21.38 -3.65 20.32
C GLU A 216 -20.03 -2.94 20.51
N THR A 217 -19.09 -3.09 19.57
CA THR A 217 -17.76 -2.46 19.61
C THR A 217 -17.78 -1.14 18.86
N PRO A 218 -17.26 -0.03 19.43
CA PRO A 218 -17.13 1.24 18.72
C PRO A 218 -16.42 1.06 17.38
N ILE A 219 -16.91 1.71 16.32
CA ILE A 219 -16.49 1.34 14.96
C ILE A 219 -14.97 1.51 14.73
N ASP A 220 -14.38 2.58 15.26
CA ASP A 220 -12.95 2.85 15.15
C ASP A 220 -12.09 1.76 15.83
N GLU A 221 -12.59 1.16 16.92
CA GLU A 221 -11.89 0.06 17.60
C GLU A 221 -12.12 -1.28 16.91
N ALA A 222 -13.29 -1.48 16.31
CA ALA A 222 -13.59 -2.68 15.54
C ALA A 222 -12.70 -2.76 14.28
N VAL A 223 -12.52 -1.63 13.58
CA VAL A 223 -11.72 -1.55 12.35
C VAL A 223 -10.25 -1.91 12.57
N LYS A 224 -9.67 -1.53 13.72
CA LYS A 224 -8.29 -1.92 14.05
C LYS A 224 -8.10 -3.44 14.14
N GLN A 225 -9.17 -4.19 14.45
CA GLN A 225 -9.09 -5.63 14.67
C GLN A 225 -9.14 -6.46 13.38
N VAL A 226 -9.39 -5.83 12.23
CA VAL A 226 -9.55 -6.53 10.94
C VAL A 226 -8.33 -6.37 10.02
N PHE A 227 -7.15 -6.10 10.61
CA PHE A 227 -5.87 -5.95 9.90
C PHE A 227 -5.42 -7.20 9.13
N ASP A 228 -5.99 -8.37 9.41
CA ASP A 228 -5.72 -9.60 8.67
C ASP A 228 -6.76 -9.89 7.57
N LYS A 229 -7.76 -9.00 7.39
CA LYS A 229 -8.86 -9.14 6.42
C LYS A 229 -8.82 -8.14 5.28
N ASP A 230 -8.27 -6.95 5.51
CA ASP A 230 -8.18 -5.89 4.50
C ASP A 230 -7.08 -4.89 4.88
N LEU A 231 -6.76 -3.99 3.95
CA LEU A 231 -5.71 -2.98 4.14
C LEU A 231 -6.27 -1.76 4.87
N LEU A 232 -5.77 -1.52 6.08
CA LEU A 232 -6.07 -0.33 6.85
C LEU A 232 -5.26 0.86 6.31
N LYS A 233 -5.91 2.01 6.28
CA LYS A 233 -5.35 3.31 5.89
C LYS A 233 -5.24 4.20 7.13
N ILE A 234 -4.42 5.24 7.04
CA ILE A 234 -4.17 6.17 8.15
C ILE A 234 -4.83 7.52 7.83
N ASP A 235 -5.74 7.96 8.69
CA ASP A 235 -6.22 9.35 8.69
C ASP A 235 -5.24 10.17 9.54
N TYR A 236 -4.27 10.79 8.87
CA TYR A 236 -3.23 11.60 9.53
C TYR A 236 -3.78 12.84 10.23
N ILE A 237 -4.96 13.35 9.84
CA ILE A 237 -5.57 14.53 10.46
C ILE A 237 -6.21 14.14 11.80
N ARG A 238 -6.85 12.98 11.85
CA ARG A 238 -7.60 12.49 13.02
C ARG A 238 -6.83 11.46 13.84
N ASN A 239 -5.65 11.07 13.37
CA ASN A 239 -4.78 10.08 13.99
C ASN A 239 -5.50 8.75 14.29
N LYS A 240 -6.13 8.17 13.26
CA LYS A 240 -6.78 6.86 13.38
C LYS A 240 -6.68 6.02 12.13
N LEU A 241 -6.75 4.70 12.33
CA LEU A 241 -6.87 3.73 11.25
C LEU A 241 -8.29 3.68 10.72
N TYR A 242 -8.42 3.49 9.41
CA TYR A 242 -9.71 3.32 8.75
C TYR A 242 -9.64 2.35 7.58
N LEU A 243 -10.81 1.95 7.11
CA LEU A 243 -11.04 1.25 5.85
C LEU A 243 -11.80 2.21 4.94
N LYS A 244 -11.32 2.45 3.72
CA LYS A 244 -12.02 3.35 2.79
C LYS A 244 -13.47 2.91 2.56
N TYR A 245 -13.66 1.61 2.41
CA TYR A 245 -14.96 0.98 2.25
C TYR A 245 -15.11 -0.11 3.30
N LEU A 246 -16.11 0.02 4.16
CA LEU A 246 -16.44 -1.01 5.13
C LEU A 246 -17.38 -2.02 4.48
N LYS A 247 -17.08 -3.31 4.66
CA LYS A 247 -17.82 -4.44 4.09
C LYS A 247 -18.30 -5.36 5.22
N PRO A 248 -19.53 -5.90 5.14
CA PRO A 248 -20.06 -6.87 6.11
C PRO A 248 -19.15 -8.04 6.45
N TYR A 249 -18.38 -8.58 5.50
CA TYR A 249 -17.48 -9.72 5.79
C TYR A 249 -16.37 -9.37 6.79
N HIS A 250 -16.00 -8.09 6.96
CA HIS A 250 -14.94 -7.68 7.89
C HIS A 250 -15.25 -8.09 9.34
N PHE A 251 -16.54 -8.15 9.71
CA PHE A 251 -16.97 -8.38 11.10
C PHE A 251 -17.73 -9.69 11.31
N GLY A 252 -17.64 -10.61 10.35
CA GLY A 252 -18.27 -11.92 10.42
C GLY A 252 -19.75 -11.95 10.02
N THR A 253 -20.33 -13.16 10.01
CA THR A 253 -21.73 -13.35 9.59
C THR A 253 -22.67 -12.74 10.63
N ASN A 254 -23.80 -12.20 10.17
CA ASN A 254 -24.81 -11.55 11.02
C ASN A 254 -24.25 -10.42 11.89
N ALA A 255 -23.24 -9.69 11.41
CA ALA A 255 -22.71 -8.55 12.15
C ALA A 255 -23.80 -7.49 12.34
N ILE A 256 -23.90 -6.97 13.56
CA ILE A 256 -24.92 -6.01 13.97
C ILE A 256 -24.31 -4.61 13.95
N TYR A 257 -24.80 -3.76 13.06
CA TYR A 257 -24.34 -2.39 12.88
C TYR A 257 -25.28 -1.41 13.56
N LYS A 258 -24.72 -0.57 14.43
CA LYS A 258 -25.43 0.54 15.04
C LYS A 258 -25.23 1.80 14.23
N ILE A 259 -26.32 2.36 13.72
CA ILE A 259 -26.32 3.52 12.82
C ILE A 259 -27.03 4.68 13.52
N LYS A 260 -26.38 5.85 13.53
CA LYS A 260 -26.97 7.14 13.87
C LYS A 260 -27.60 7.74 12.61
N LEU A 261 -28.91 7.96 12.64
CA LEU A 261 -29.63 8.52 11.50
C LEU A 261 -29.23 9.99 11.27
N ASN A 262 -28.97 10.37 10.02
CA ASN A 262 -28.63 11.74 9.67
C ASN A 262 -29.77 12.71 10.06
N ASN A 263 -29.42 13.90 10.55
CA ASN A 263 -30.38 14.89 11.06
C ASN A 263 -31.33 14.41 12.18
N SER A 264 -31.02 13.28 12.83
CA SER A 264 -31.75 12.76 14.00
C SER A 264 -30.81 12.42 15.16
N THR A 265 -31.38 12.31 16.36
CA THR A 265 -30.71 11.72 17.54
C THR A 265 -30.94 10.21 17.65
N ASP A 266 -31.76 9.65 16.76
CA ASP A 266 -32.16 8.26 16.80
C ASP A 266 -31.02 7.34 16.32
N PHE A 267 -31.00 6.16 16.94
CA PHE A 267 -30.12 5.06 16.56
C PHE A 267 -30.97 3.88 16.14
N ILE A 268 -30.47 3.14 15.17
CA ILE A 268 -31.03 1.86 14.76
C ILE A 268 -29.93 0.81 14.76
N ASP A 269 -30.32 -0.44 15.00
CA ASP A 269 -29.45 -1.59 14.82
C ASP A 269 -29.92 -2.37 13.60
N ILE A 270 -29.01 -2.68 12.70
CA ILE A 270 -29.28 -3.51 11.52
C ILE A 270 -28.33 -4.68 11.47
N THR A 271 -28.83 -5.84 11.09
CA THR A 271 -28.00 -7.02 10.82
C THR A 271 -27.67 -7.04 9.33
N LEU A 272 -26.40 -6.93 8.99
CA LEU A 272 -25.94 -7.10 7.62
C LEU A 272 -25.33 -8.48 7.46
N ASN A 273 -25.84 -9.22 6.47
CA ASN A 273 -25.32 -10.52 6.11
C ASN A 273 -24.44 -10.42 4.87
N TYR A 274 -23.36 -11.21 4.85
CA TYR A 274 -22.65 -11.53 3.63
C TYR A 274 -23.14 -12.90 3.14
N GLY A 275 -23.78 -12.93 1.97
CA GLY A 275 -24.42 -14.12 1.43
C GLY A 275 -24.86 -13.91 -0.02
N TYR A 276 -24.73 -14.96 -0.82
CA TYR A 276 -25.00 -14.96 -2.26
C TYR A 276 -26.51 -14.86 -2.58
N PRO A 277 -26.93 -14.17 -3.67
CA PRO A 277 -26.14 -13.28 -4.52
C PRO A 277 -26.21 -11.82 -4.02
N PRO A 278 -25.16 -11.03 -4.27
CA PRO A 278 -25.19 -9.61 -3.98
C PRO A 278 -26.15 -8.87 -4.93
N THR A 279 -27.10 -8.10 -4.38
CA THR A 279 -28.09 -7.34 -5.17
C THR A 279 -27.81 -5.83 -5.17
N PHE A 280 -26.58 -5.43 -5.49
CA PHE A 280 -26.33 -4.09 -5.99
C PHE A 280 -25.04 -4.07 -6.82
N LEU A 281 -25.04 -3.33 -7.93
CA LEU A 281 -23.83 -3.01 -8.68
C LEU A 281 -23.11 -1.88 -7.92
N PRO A 282 -21.78 -1.91 -7.78
CA PRO A 282 -21.03 -0.83 -7.12
C PRO A 282 -21.37 0.53 -7.78
N PRO A 283 -20.98 1.67 -7.16
CA PRO A 283 -20.91 2.93 -7.93
C PRO A 283 -20.22 2.62 -9.25
N ASP A 284 -20.75 3.13 -10.35
CA ASP A 284 -20.23 2.83 -11.67
C ASP A 284 -18.82 3.43 -11.83
N PHE A 285 -17.80 2.67 -11.40
CA PHE A 285 -16.41 3.00 -11.61
C PHE A 285 -16.03 2.95 -13.10
N SER A 286 -16.89 2.42 -13.99
CA SER A 286 -16.66 2.47 -15.44
C SER A 286 -16.73 3.89 -15.99
N LYS A 287 -17.41 4.81 -15.29
CA LYS A 287 -17.33 6.25 -15.60
C LYS A 287 -15.90 6.79 -15.53
N TYR A 288 -15.01 6.11 -14.80
CA TYR A 288 -13.65 6.55 -14.52
C TYR A 288 -12.60 5.49 -14.87
N SER A 289 -12.89 4.59 -15.83
CA SER A 289 -11.94 3.56 -16.27
C SER A 289 -11.03 4.00 -17.43
N SER A 290 -11.28 5.18 -18.00
CA SER A 290 -10.54 5.73 -19.13
C SER A 290 -10.06 7.15 -18.84
N ASN A 291 -9.00 7.55 -19.54
CA ASN A 291 -8.52 8.93 -19.48
C ASN A 291 -9.62 9.90 -19.94
N GLU A 292 -9.75 11.04 -19.27
CA GLU A 292 -10.63 12.13 -19.70
C GLU A 292 -9.81 13.40 -19.92
N TYR A 293 -10.19 14.19 -20.92
CA TYR A 293 -9.57 15.50 -21.20
C TYR A 293 -10.68 16.54 -21.40
N LYS A 294 -10.64 17.65 -20.67
CA LYS A 294 -11.70 18.67 -20.64
C LYS A 294 -11.11 20.08 -20.64
N LEU A 295 -11.75 20.96 -21.38
CA LEU A 295 -11.59 22.41 -21.26
C LEU A 295 -12.66 22.89 -20.28
N LEU A 296 -12.28 23.25 -19.06
CA LEU A 296 -13.24 23.62 -18.01
C LEU A 296 -13.82 25.01 -18.26
N ASP A 297 -12.97 25.94 -18.70
CA ASP A 297 -13.30 27.31 -19.11
C ASP A 297 -12.19 27.86 -20.03
N SER A 298 -12.08 29.19 -20.20
CA SER A 298 -11.08 29.79 -21.10
C SER A 298 -9.63 29.71 -20.60
N ASN A 299 -9.43 29.43 -19.32
CA ASN A 299 -8.11 29.51 -18.67
C ASN A 299 -7.72 28.19 -17.97
N ASN A 300 -8.69 27.31 -17.69
CA ASN A 300 -8.48 26.07 -16.94
C ASN A 300 -8.75 24.83 -17.80
N ALA A 301 -7.73 23.98 -17.91
CA ALA A 301 -7.79 22.66 -18.53
C ALA A 301 -7.76 21.57 -17.45
N TYR A 302 -8.36 20.42 -17.74
CA TYR A 302 -8.44 19.28 -16.84
C TYR A 302 -8.15 17.98 -17.59
N MET A 303 -7.42 17.09 -16.94
CA MET A 303 -7.27 15.71 -17.38
C MET A 303 -7.35 14.74 -16.21
N TYR A 304 -8.04 13.63 -16.41
CA TYR A 304 -8.11 12.52 -15.45
C TYR A 304 -7.36 11.31 -15.99
N LEU A 305 -6.54 10.69 -15.15
CA LEU A 305 -5.75 9.51 -15.49
C LEU A 305 -5.98 8.42 -14.43
N PRO A 306 -6.84 7.41 -14.69
CA PRO A 306 -7.14 6.35 -13.73
C PRO A 306 -6.03 5.32 -13.54
N THR A 307 -5.06 5.26 -14.45
CA THR A 307 -3.96 4.28 -14.37
C THR A 307 -2.73 4.78 -15.11
N PHE A 308 -1.57 4.28 -14.72
CA PHE A 308 -0.31 4.41 -15.45
C PHE A 308 0.11 3.11 -16.13
N SER A 309 -0.86 2.31 -16.57
CA SER A 309 -0.66 1.05 -17.29
C SER A 309 0.39 1.16 -18.41
N HIS A 310 1.41 0.29 -18.37
CA HIS A 310 2.48 0.30 -19.37
C HIS A 310 1.94 0.05 -20.79
N GLN A 311 0.90 -0.77 -20.91
CA GLN A 311 0.27 -1.16 -22.17
C GLN A 311 -0.39 0.03 -22.87
N ASN A 312 -0.88 1.00 -22.10
CA ASN A 312 -1.58 2.17 -22.65
C ASN A 312 -0.62 3.30 -23.01
N LYS A 313 0.63 3.28 -22.51
CA LYS A 313 1.60 4.38 -22.63
C LYS A 313 1.68 4.97 -24.04
N ILE A 314 1.82 4.12 -25.06
CA ILE A 314 2.01 4.57 -26.45
C ILE A 314 0.73 5.18 -27.02
N GLN A 315 -0.42 4.57 -26.76
CA GLN A 315 -1.71 5.05 -27.27
C GLN A 315 -2.08 6.39 -26.61
N ASP A 316 -1.99 6.45 -25.28
CA ASP A 316 -2.38 7.63 -24.51
C ASP A 316 -1.45 8.82 -24.79
N TYR A 317 -0.18 8.58 -25.13
CA TYR A 317 0.75 9.63 -25.53
C TYR A 317 0.20 10.47 -26.69
N SER A 318 -0.36 9.83 -27.73
CA SER A 318 -0.90 10.57 -28.88
C SER A 318 -2.07 11.47 -28.51
N ASP A 319 -2.98 10.97 -27.65
CA ASP A 319 -4.16 11.73 -27.21
C ASP A 319 -3.78 12.89 -26.29
N MET A 320 -2.82 12.66 -25.38
CA MET A 320 -2.31 13.68 -24.46
C MET A 320 -1.60 14.81 -25.19
N ILE A 321 -0.79 14.49 -26.21
CA ILE A 321 -0.10 15.48 -27.02
C ILE A 321 -1.10 16.39 -27.78
N ALA A 322 -2.12 15.78 -28.40
CA ALA A 322 -3.18 16.55 -29.07
C ALA A 322 -3.96 17.44 -28.09
N PHE A 323 -4.08 17.04 -26.83
CA PHE A 323 -4.67 17.86 -25.78
C PHE A 323 -3.75 19.01 -25.35
N TYR A 324 -2.45 18.75 -25.15
CA TYR A 324 -1.47 19.79 -24.80
C TYR A 324 -1.37 20.90 -25.85
N GLU A 325 -1.44 20.55 -27.14
CA GLU A 325 -1.48 21.53 -28.23
C GLU A 325 -2.72 22.45 -28.17
N GLN A 326 -3.85 21.96 -27.66
CA GLN A 326 -5.08 22.76 -27.52
C GLN A 326 -5.02 23.75 -26.37
N ILE A 327 -4.19 23.48 -25.36
CA ILE A 327 -4.16 24.24 -24.11
C ILE A 327 -2.89 25.10 -23.97
N GLU A 328 -2.06 25.24 -25.00
CA GLU A 328 -0.80 26.02 -24.92
C GLU A 328 -1.01 27.45 -24.36
N GLY A 329 -2.15 28.07 -24.66
CA GLY A 329 -2.51 29.41 -24.18
C GLY A 329 -3.31 29.45 -22.87
N TYR A 330 -3.51 28.31 -22.20
CA TYR A 330 -4.26 28.24 -20.94
C TYR A 330 -3.35 28.56 -19.75
N ASP A 331 -3.95 29.13 -18.70
CA ASP A 331 -3.23 29.52 -17.49
C ASP A 331 -2.97 28.33 -16.56
N ASN A 332 -3.85 27.31 -16.56
CA ASN A 332 -3.79 26.20 -15.63
C ASN A 332 -4.14 24.86 -16.28
N LEU A 333 -3.43 23.81 -15.88
CA LEU A 333 -3.74 22.41 -16.13
C LEU A 333 -3.93 21.68 -14.79
N ILE A 334 -5.08 21.07 -14.60
CA ILE A 334 -5.38 20.18 -13.48
C ILE A 334 -5.23 18.74 -13.96
N ILE A 335 -4.30 18.01 -13.35
CA ILE A 335 -4.10 16.57 -13.56
C ILE A 335 -4.69 15.85 -12.35
N ASP A 336 -5.68 15.00 -12.59
CA ASP A 336 -6.36 14.24 -11.54
C ASP A 336 -5.98 12.76 -11.64
N ILE A 337 -5.41 12.25 -10.55
CA ILE A 337 -4.97 10.86 -10.41
C ILE A 337 -5.61 10.20 -9.18
N ARG A 338 -6.72 10.73 -8.66
CA ARG A 338 -7.52 10.06 -7.64
C ARG A 338 -7.85 8.64 -8.10
N ASP A 339 -7.85 7.69 -7.17
CA ASP A 339 -8.01 6.25 -7.42
C ASP A 339 -6.94 5.58 -8.33
N ASN A 340 -5.89 6.30 -8.76
CA ASN A 340 -4.87 5.74 -9.63
C ASN A 340 -3.85 4.89 -8.85
N THR A 341 -3.96 3.57 -8.95
CA THR A 341 -3.12 2.61 -8.24
C THR A 341 -1.72 2.39 -8.86
N GLY A 342 -1.34 3.18 -9.87
CA GLY A 342 -0.02 3.17 -10.47
C GLY A 342 0.07 2.38 -11.77
N GLY A 343 1.21 1.73 -11.98
CA GLY A 343 1.60 1.10 -13.24
C GLY A 343 3.08 1.33 -13.52
N SER A 344 3.40 1.96 -14.65
CA SER A 344 4.77 2.22 -15.08
C SER A 344 5.19 3.64 -14.78
N ILE A 345 6.32 3.84 -14.09
CA ILE A 345 6.90 5.19 -13.94
C ILE A 345 7.17 5.84 -15.31
N TYR A 346 7.54 5.03 -16.30
CA TYR A 346 7.77 5.50 -17.67
C TYR A 346 6.52 6.09 -18.33
N TYR A 347 5.31 5.72 -17.89
CA TYR A 347 4.08 6.29 -18.41
C TYR A 347 4.03 7.80 -18.13
N TRP A 348 4.08 8.19 -16.85
CA TRP A 348 3.97 9.61 -16.50
C TRP A 348 5.24 10.37 -16.88
N MET A 349 6.42 9.74 -16.86
CA MET A 349 7.65 10.39 -17.31
C MET A 349 7.59 10.77 -18.79
N ASP A 350 7.15 9.84 -19.65
CA ASP A 350 7.11 10.07 -21.10
C ASP A 350 5.90 10.92 -21.52
N ASN A 351 4.73 10.69 -20.90
CA ASN A 351 3.47 11.28 -21.36
C ASN A 351 3.10 12.59 -20.64
N ILE A 352 3.61 12.84 -19.43
CA ILE A 352 3.28 14.03 -18.62
C ILE A 352 4.51 14.92 -18.44
N ILE A 353 5.59 14.37 -17.88
CA ILE A 353 6.75 15.18 -17.47
C ILE A 353 7.49 15.72 -18.68
N LYS A 354 7.94 14.85 -19.60
CA LYS A 354 8.71 15.29 -20.78
C LYS A 354 7.97 16.32 -21.63
N PRO A 355 6.66 16.20 -21.93
CA PRO A 355 5.97 17.21 -22.73
C PRO A 355 5.75 18.54 -22.02
N LEU A 356 5.65 18.56 -20.68
CA LEU A 356 5.23 19.74 -19.91
C LEU A 356 6.35 20.36 -19.05
N GLN A 357 7.51 19.72 -18.91
CA GLN A 357 8.61 20.27 -18.12
C GLN A 357 9.24 21.49 -18.78
N SER A 358 9.55 22.51 -17.98
CA SER A 358 10.14 23.79 -18.43
C SER A 358 11.59 23.98 -18.02
N SER A 359 12.17 23.01 -17.30
CA SER A 359 13.56 23.01 -16.86
C SER A 359 14.08 21.57 -16.69
N ASP A 360 15.38 21.42 -16.45
CA ASP A 360 15.96 20.14 -16.04
C ASP A 360 15.42 19.74 -14.67
N LEU A 361 14.89 18.52 -14.56
CA LEU A 361 14.36 17.99 -13.31
C LEU A 361 15.26 16.87 -12.79
N ASN A 362 15.54 16.88 -11.49
CA ASN A 362 16.29 15.82 -10.83
C ASN A 362 15.44 15.25 -9.70
N PHE A 363 15.42 13.93 -9.60
CA PHE A 363 14.69 13.25 -8.54
C PHE A 363 15.54 12.16 -7.92
N SER A 364 15.52 12.05 -6.60
CA SER A 364 16.17 10.98 -5.89
C SER A 364 15.47 10.59 -4.60
N PHE A 365 15.67 9.33 -4.23
CA PHE A 365 15.20 8.78 -2.96
C PHE A 365 16.18 7.75 -2.41
N TYR A 366 16.02 7.44 -1.13
CA TYR A 366 16.87 6.53 -0.39
C TYR A 366 16.20 5.19 -0.14
N MET A 367 17.01 4.12 -0.10
CA MET A 367 16.55 2.76 0.15
C MET A 367 17.43 2.11 1.21
N ALA A 368 16.82 1.73 2.33
CA ALA A 368 17.43 0.81 3.28
C ALA A 368 17.00 -0.63 2.96
N TYR A 369 17.88 -1.59 3.22
CA TYR A 369 17.60 -3.01 3.02
C TYR A 369 17.87 -3.79 4.29
N ARG A 370 17.04 -4.80 4.55
CA ARG A 370 17.34 -5.79 5.58
C ARG A 370 18.62 -6.54 5.24
N ASN A 371 19.31 -7.03 6.27
CA ASN A 371 20.55 -7.78 6.13
C ASN A 371 20.32 -9.30 5.98
N GLY A 372 19.13 -9.71 5.53
CA GLY A 372 18.78 -11.11 5.31
C GLY A 372 19.51 -11.72 4.12
N THR A 373 19.78 -13.03 4.17
CA THR A 373 20.52 -13.73 3.10
C THR A 373 19.81 -13.62 1.73
N TYR A 374 18.48 -13.72 1.69
CA TYR A 374 17.72 -13.72 0.44
C TYR A 374 17.78 -12.37 -0.28
N VAL A 375 17.56 -11.27 0.45
CA VAL A 375 17.68 -9.91 -0.11
C VAL A 375 19.12 -9.59 -0.49
N ASN A 376 20.11 -9.96 0.34
CA ASN A 376 21.53 -9.75 0.03
C ASN A 376 21.97 -10.51 -1.23
N SER A 377 21.49 -11.74 -1.44
CA SER A 377 21.73 -12.51 -2.66
C SER A 377 21.27 -11.77 -3.92
N TYR A 378 20.12 -11.10 -3.85
CA TYR A 378 19.63 -10.25 -4.94
C TYR A 378 20.47 -8.98 -5.11
N LEU A 379 20.73 -8.24 -4.03
CA LEU A 379 21.51 -6.99 -4.07
C LEU A 379 22.92 -7.21 -4.66
N ASN A 380 23.56 -8.30 -4.27
CA ASN A 380 24.88 -8.68 -4.77
C ASN A 380 24.88 -9.05 -6.25
N ASN A 381 23.75 -9.36 -6.89
CA ASN A 381 23.72 -9.65 -8.31
C ASN A 381 23.32 -8.44 -9.17
N TYR A 382 22.48 -7.56 -8.65
CA TYR A 382 21.86 -6.49 -9.45
C TYR A 382 22.24 -5.07 -9.03
N TYR A 383 22.74 -4.86 -7.81
CA TYR A 383 22.92 -3.53 -7.22
C TYR A 383 24.27 -3.28 -6.55
N GLN A 384 25.30 -4.01 -6.95
CA GLN A 384 26.67 -3.81 -6.43
C GLN A 384 27.20 -2.39 -6.68
N THR A 385 26.80 -1.76 -7.80
CA THR A 385 27.33 -0.46 -8.25
C THR A 385 26.40 0.72 -7.98
N SER A 386 25.30 0.51 -7.24
CA SER A 386 24.42 1.62 -6.89
C SER A 386 25.14 2.63 -5.98
N PRO A 387 24.96 3.94 -6.19
CA PRO A 387 25.47 4.96 -5.26
C PRO A 387 24.90 4.75 -3.86
N LYS A 388 25.68 5.14 -2.86
CA LYS A 388 25.40 4.88 -1.44
C LYS A 388 25.80 6.07 -0.58
N ILE A 389 25.09 6.28 0.52
CA ILE A 389 25.44 7.21 1.60
C ILE A 389 25.46 6.51 2.95
N SER A 390 26.08 7.15 3.94
CA SER A 390 26.10 6.65 5.31
C SER A 390 24.82 7.02 6.07
N LYS A 391 24.36 6.12 6.95
CA LYS A 391 23.22 6.35 7.86
C LYS A 391 23.36 7.60 8.75
N VAL A 392 24.58 8.08 9.00
CA VAL A 392 24.82 9.26 9.87
C VAL A 392 24.40 10.59 9.23
N GLU A 393 24.08 10.58 7.94
CA GLU A 393 23.73 11.78 7.18
C GLU A 393 22.22 12.09 7.20
N LEU A 394 21.40 11.17 7.73
CA LEU A 394 19.93 11.26 7.67
C LEU A 394 19.32 11.60 9.04
N SER A 395 18.30 12.46 9.03
CA SER A 395 17.74 13.06 10.25
C SER A 395 16.56 12.26 10.83
N PHE A 396 15.81 11.56 9.99
CA PHE A 396 14.58 10.86 10.37
C PHE A 396 14.65 9.34 10.19
N LEU A 397 15.86 8.79 10.06
CA LEU A 397 16.01 7.34 9.99
C LEU A 397 15.41 6.67 11.23
N PRO A 398 14.61 5.61 11.04
CA PRO A 398 14.02 4.89 12.15
C PRO A 398 15.10 4.09 12.89
N ALA A 399 14.91 3.89 14.20
CA ALA A 399 15.92 3.29 15.07
C ALA A 399 16.36 1.89 14.62
N GLU A 400 15.44 1.09 14.08
CA GLU A 400 15.71 -0.26 13.58
C GLU A 400 16.75 -0.29 12.46
N VAL A 401 16.84 0.76 11.62
CA VAL A 401 17.78 0.82 10.50
C VAL A 401 19.23 0.93 11.00
N TYR A 402 19.46 1.39 12.23
CA TYR A 402 20.79 1.44 12.84
C TYR A 402 21.26 0.10 13.44
N THR A 403 20.41 -0.92 13.45
CA THR A 403 20.76 -2.25 13.97
C THR A 403 21.31 -3.16 12.88
N ASP A 404 21.95 -4.26 13.27
CA ASP A 404 22.48 -5.30 12.37
C ASP A 404 21.40 -5.99 11.53
N ALA A 405 20.12 -5.73 11.82
CA ALA A 405 18.99 -6.19 11.03
C ALA A 405 18.94 -5.55 9.63
N PHE A 406 19.62 -4.41 9.42
CA PHE A 406 19.75 -3.71 8.14
C PHE A 406 21.21 -3.62 7.71
N ILE A 407 21.44 -3.60 6.40
CA ILE A 407 22.78 -3.33 5.86
C ILE A 407 23.24 -1.92 6.25
N ASP A 408 24.55 -1.69 6.30
CA ASP A 408 25.12 -0.40 6.75
C ASP A 408 24.91 0.76 5.78
N ASP A 409 24.92 0.48 4.48
CA ASP A 409 24.80 1.50 3.45
C ASP A 409 23.33 1.79 3.13
N ILE A 410 23.00 3.07 2.98
CA ILE A 410 21.74 3.49 2.39
C ILE A 410 21.97 3.67 0.89
N HIS A 411 21.22 2.94 0.08
CA HIS A 411 21.32 3.03 -1.37
C HIS A 411 20.57 4.26 -1.88
N ILE A 412 21.11 4.87 -2.93
CA ILE A 412 20.49 6.00 -3.60
C ILE A 412 19.95 5.56 -4.95
N TRP A 413 18.73 6.00 -5.25
CA TRP A 413 18.19 5.95 -6.59
C TRP A 413 18.00 7.36 -7.11
N GLU A 414 18.59 7.66 -8.26
CA GLU A 414 18.67 8.99 -8.86
C GLU A 414 18.21 8.96 -10.30
N TRP A 415 17.43 9.97 -10.67
CA TRP A 415 17.03 10.28 -12.05
C TRP A 415 17.38 11.72 -12.37
N SER A 416 17.93 11.92 -13.56
CA SER A 416 18.07 13.23 -14.17
C SER A 416 17.26 13.24 -15.46
N LEU A 417 16.31 14.16 -15.55
CA LEU A 417 15.43 14.39 -16.69
C LEU A 417 15.79 15.73 -17.31
N PRO A 418 16.72 15.75 -18.28
CA PRO A 418 17.06 16.98 -18.97
C PRO A 418 15.84 17.49 -19.76
N LEU A 419 15.71 18.80 -19.85
CA LEU A 419 14.70 19.48 -20.67
C LEU A 419 14.78 18.92 -22.10
N PRO A 420 13.67 18.39 -22.66
CA PRO A 420 13.72 17.80 -23.98
C PRO A 420 13.74 18.93 -25.01
N THR A 421 14.16 18.63 -26.24
CA THR A 421 14.01 19.56 -27.37
C THR A 421 12.57 19.56 -27.92
N SER A 422 11.56 19.42 -27.06
CA SER A 422 10.15 19.37 -27.47
C SER A 422 9.64 20.76 -27.89
N ASN A 423 8.54 20.78 -28.65
CA ASN A 423 7.98 21.99 -29.26
C ASN A 423 6.71 22.51 -28.55
N PHE A 424 6.33 21.96 -27.39
CA PHE A 424 5.09 22.33 -26.72
C PHE A 424 5.29 23.56 -25.83
N ASN A 425 4.40 24.54 -25.93
CA ASN A 425 4.56 25.82 -25.26
C ASN A 425 3.60 26.03 -24.07
N PHE A 426 3.06 24.97 -23.48
CA PHE A 426 2.29 25.12 -22.25
C PHE A 426 3.21 25.66 -21.14
N THR A 427 2.86 26.82 -20.61
CA THR A 427 3.63 27.53 -19.57
C THR A 427 2.79 27.85 -18.33
N GLY A 428 1.55 27.38 -18.31
CA GLY A 428 0.62 27.56 -17.20
C GLY A 428 1.02 26.75 -15.95
N ASN A 429 0.28 26.98 -14.87
CA ASN A 429 0.48 26.24 -13.62
C ASN A 429 -0.07 24.82 -13.75
N ILE A 430 0.64 23.85 -13.17
CA ILE A 430 0.18 22.47 -13.10
C ILE A 430 -0.24 22.16 -11.66
N SER A 431 -1.48 21.67 -11.51
CA SER A 431 -2.00 21.16 -10.25
C SER A 431 -2.19 19.65 -10.36
N LEU A 432 -1.85 18.90 -9.32
CA LEU A 432 -2.05 17.46 -9.23
C LEU A 432 -3.07 17.15 -8.12
N ILE A 433 -4.15 16.45 -8.45
CA ILE A 433 -5.15 15.97 -7.48
C ILE A 433 -4.87 14.51 -7.14
N VAL A 434 -4.79 14.20 -5.85
CA VAL A 434 -4.45 12.87 -5.32
C VAL A 434 -5.35 12.47 -4.16
N ASP A 435 -5.36 11.19 -3.82
CA ASP A 435 -6.07 10.64 -2.67
C ASP A 435 -5.38 9.41 -2.04
N ASP A 436 -6.03 8.83 -1.03
CA ASP A 436 -5.57 7.68 -0.27
C ASP A 436 -5.47 6.36 -1.07
N MET A 437 -5.97 6.37 -2.30
CA MET A 437 -5.91 5.27 -3.26
C MET A 437 -4.79 5.47 -4.29
N THR A 438 -4.20 6.66 -4.37
CA THR A 438 -3.10 6.98 -5.26
C THR A 438 -1.82 6.25 -4.81
N TYR A 439 -1.36 5.26 -5.57
CA TYR A 439 -0.38 4.28 -5.07
C TYR A 439 0.71 3.89 -6.10
N SER A 440 1.80 3.26 -5.63
CA SER A 440 2.89 2.71 -6.47
C SER A 440 3.52 3.76 -7.38
N ALA A 441 3.54 3.56 -8.70
CA ALA A 441 4.06 4.55 -9.66
C ALA A 441 3.36 5.92 -9.55
N SER A 442 2.13 5.97 -9.03
CA SER A 442 1.42 7.22 -8.76
C SER A 442 1.91 7.92 -7.51
N GLU A 443 2.10 7.19 -6.40
CA GLU A 443 2.75 7.71 -5.19
C GLU A 443 4.17 8.25 -5.51
N TYR A 444 4.89 7.55 -6.40
CA TYR A 444 6.18 8.01 -6.92
C TYR A 444 6.05 9.38 -7.61
N LEU A 445 5.01 9.59 -8.44
CA LEU A 445 4.75 10.89 -9.07
C LEU A 445 4.45 11.98 -8.03
N ILE A 446 3.73 11.67 -6.94
CA ILE A 446 3.50 12.63 -5.85
C ILE A 446 4.83 13.05 -5.23
N SER A 447 5.68 12.08 -4.85
CA SER A 447 7.02 12.34 -4.31
C SER A 447 7.89 13.13 -5.29
N PHE A 448 7.82 12.81 -6.58
CA PHE A 448 8.50 13.55 -7.65
C PHE A 448 8.07 15.01 -7.68
N CYS A 449 6.77 15.29 -7.68
CA CYS A 449 6.23 16.65 -7.66
C CYS A 449 6.65 17.42 -6.39
N LYS A 450 6.64 16.78 -5.22
CA LYS A 450 7.12 17.41 -3.96
C LYS A 450 8.57 17.85 -4.03
N GLN A 451 9.43 17.03 -4.62
CA GLN A 451 10.87 17.31 -4.67
C GLN A 451 11.24 18.29 -5.79
N THR A 452 10.55 18.21 -6.93
CA THR A 452 10.89 19.00 -8.12
C THR A 452 10.11 20.30 -8.26
N GLY A 453 8.97 20.42 -7.58
CA GLY A 453 8.04 21.53 -7.77
C GLY A 453 7.30 21.50 -9.12
N PHE A 454 7.32 20.36 -9.84
CA PHE A 454 6.68 20.22 -11.15
C PHE A 454 5.18 20.55 -11.14
N ALA A 455 4.46 20.14 -10.09
CA ALA A 455 3.05 20.45 -9.90
C ALA A 455 2.76 20.71 -8.42
N LYS A 456 1.78 21.57 -8.15
CA LYS A 456 1.25 21.79 -6.80
C LYS A 456 0.21 20.73 -6.48
N ILE A 457 0.34 20.06 -5.34
CA ILE A 457 -0.46 18.88 -5.00
C ILE A 457 -1.64 19.23 -4.09
N TYR A 458 -2.83 18.74 -4.43
CA TYR A 458 -4.08 18.96 -3.71
C TYR A 458 -4.76 17.61 -3.40
N GLY A 459 -5.47 17.52 -2.28
CA GLY A 459 -6.28 16.35 -1.94
C GLY A 459 -5.94 15.77 -0.57
N THR A 460 -5.83 14.45 -0.46
CA THR A 460 -5.43 13.77 0.80
C THR A 460 -4.04 13.15 0.68
N ALA A 461 -3.54 12.51 1.74
CA ALA A 461 -2.27 11.79 1.66
C ALA A 461 -2.36 10.69 0.59
N GLY A 462 -1.26 10.44 -0.11
CA GLY A 462 -1.17 9.30 -1.02
C GLY A 462 -1.23 7.94 -0.29
N GLY A 463 -1.10 6.87 -1.06
CA GLY A 463 -1.29 5.50 -0.60
C GLY A 463 -0.10 4.88 0.13
N GLY A 464 1.08 5.50 0.08
CA GLY A 464 2.33 4.95 0.65
C GLY A 464 3.03 3.94 -0.28
N ASP A 465 4.16 3.39 0.18
CA ASP A 465 5.03 2.42 -0.51
C ASP A 465 5.26 2.69 -2.00
N GLY A 466 5.48 3.94 -2.41
CA GLY A 466 5.75 4.32 -3.80
C GLY A 466 7.23 4.36 -4.16
N LEU A 467 8.10 4.56 -3.16
CA LEU A 467 9.54 4.76 -3.34
C LEU A 467 10.30 3.43 -3.39
N LEU A 468 10.01 2.63 -4.41
CA LEU A 468 10.64 1.33 -4.62
C LEU A 468 10.91 1.05 -6.09
N ARG A 469 11.63 -0.04 -6.32
CA ARG A 469 12.07 -0.48 -7.65
C ARG A 469 11.51 -1.83 -8.02
N SER A 470 11.36 -2.73 -7.06
CA SER A 470 10.85 -4.08 -7.31
C SER A 470 10.50 -4.82 -6.02
N TYR A 471 9.67 -5.84 -6.15
CA TYR A 471 9.30 -6.72 -5.04
C TYR A 471 10.34 -7.82 -4.84
N LEU A 472 10.35 -8.40 -3.65
CA LEU A 472 10.95 -9.71 -3.39
C LEU A 472 9.87 -10.76 -3.65
N VAL A 473 10.22 -11.80 -4.41
CA VAL A 473 9.28 -12.88 -4.76
C VAL A 473 9.88 -14.21 -4.35
N PHE A 474 9.08 -15.05 -3.67
CA PHE A 474 9.52 -16.38 -3.22
C PHE A 474 8.32 -17.34 -3.15
N ALA A 475 8.59 -18.65 -3.25
CA ALA A 475 7.57 -19.68 -3.09
C ALA A 475 7.76 -20.44 -1.78
N LEU A 476 6.66 -20.86 -1.15
CA LEU A 476 6.68 -21.75 0.02
C LEU A 476 7.13 -23.16 -0.41
N PRO A 477 7.99 -23.85 0.37
CA PRO A 477 8.68 -25.07 -0.07
C PRO A 477 7.75 -26.24 -0.39
N ASN A 478 6.68 -26.44 0.38
CA ASN A 478 5.77 -27.56 0.25
C ASN A 478 4.50 -27.23 -0.55
N SER A 479 3.82 -26.13 -0.24
CA SER A 479 2.60 -25.73 -0.98
C SER A 479 2.88 -25.07 -2.32
N LYS A 480 4.09 -24.55 -2.52
CA LYS A 480 4.51 -23.76 -3.69
C LYS A 480 3.67 -22.50 -3.91
N LEU A 481 2.99 -22.02 -2.87
CA LEU A 481 2.30 -20.74 -2.91
C LEU A 481 3.33 -19.62 -3.08
N LEU A 482 3.12 -18.76 -4.08
CA LEU A 482 4.00 -17.64 -4.38
C LEU A 482 3.57 -16.42 -3.56
N ILE A 483 4.53 -15.76 -2.93
CA ILE A 483 4.32 -14.56 -2.11
C ILE A 483 5.25 -13.48 -2.62
N THR A 484 4.71 -12.27 -2.76
CA THR A 484 5.49 -11.06 -2.96
C THR A 484 5.64 -10.33 -1.63
N MET A 485 6.72 -9.57 -1.47
CA MET A 485 6.84 -8.60 -0.38
C MET A 485 7.66 -7.38 -0.81
N ALA A 486 7.46 -6.27 -0.09
CA ALA A 486 8.39 -5.15 -0.17
C ALA A 486 9.80 -5.60 0.24
N LYS A 487 10.79 -5.23 -0.58
CA LYS A 487 12.21 -5.51 -0.34
C LYS A 487 12.97 -4.29 0.18
N GLU A 488 12.48 -3.12 -0.20
CA GLU A 488 13.15 -1.84 -0.12
C GLU A 488 12.41 -0.98 0.91
N CYS A 489 13.13 -0.44 1.88
CA CYS A 489 12.60 0.61 2.73
C CYS A 489 12.77 1.94 2.01
N GLY A 490 11.78 2.32 1.21
CA GLY A 490 11.77 3.57 0.45
C GLY A 490 11.61 4.79 1.35
N MET A 491 12.52 5.76 1.23
CA MET A 491 12.61 6.92 2.11
C MET A 491 12.84 8.23 1.37
N THR A 492 12.40 9.33 1.98
CA THR A 492 12.75 10.70 1.57
C THR A 492 14.25 10.97 1.75
N LEU A 493 14.73 12.13 1.26
CA LEU A 493 16.13 12.53 1.42
C LEU A 493 16.50 12.87 2.87
N GLU A 494 15.50 13.05 3.73
CA GLU A 494 15.70 13.29 5.14
C GLU A 494 15.64 11.99 5.96
N GLY A 495 15.26 10.87 5.33
CA GLY A 495 15.19 9.53 5.92
C GLY A 495 13.81 9.10 6.42
N GLU A 496 12.74 9.83 6.10
CA GLU A 496 11.37 9.44 6.48
C GLU A 496 10.88 8.29 5.61
N ILE A 497 10.33 7.24 6.23
CA ILE A 497 9.81 6.07 5.51
C ILE A 497 8.49 6.42 4.80
N ASN A 498 8.45 6.26 3.48
CA ASN A 498 7.26 6.58 2.70
C ASN A 498 6.07 5.67 3.03
N GLU A 499 6.30 4.40 3.36
CA GLU A 499 5.26 3.47 3.82
C GLU A 499 4.71 3.76 5.24
N GLU A 500 5.39 4.63 5.99
CA GLU A 500 4.97 5.04 7.34
C GLU A 500 4.23 6.37 7.36
N PHE A 501 4.72 7.34 6.58
CA PHE A 501 4.20 8.72 6.61
C PHE A 501 3.41 9.12 5.36
N HIS A 502 3.58 8.37 4.27
CA HIS A 502 3.04 8.64 2.94
C HIS A 502 3.42 10.04 2.42
N THR A 503 3.12 10.35 1.16
CA THR A 503 3.35 11.70 0.64
C THR A 503 2.14 12.59 0.92
N MET A 504 2.32 13.59 1.77
CA MET A 504 1.27 14.59 2.07
C MET A 504 1.13 15.61 0.92
N PRO A 505 -0.10 16.04 0.59
CA PRO A 505 -0.34 17.08 -0.41
C PRO A 505 0.16 18.45 0.09
N ASP A 506 0.38 19.39 -0.84
CA ASP A 506 0.71 20.78 -0.47
C ASP A 506 -0.51 21.50 0.11
N VAL A 507 -1.70 21.14 -0.37
CA VAL A 507 -2.98 21.64 0.13
C VAL A 507 -3.88 20.45 0.45
N TYR A 508 -4.06 20.20 1.74
CA TYR A 508 -4.98 19.17 2.20
C TYR A 508 -6.44 19.58 1.96
N TYR A 509 -7.22 18.69 1.34
CA TYR A 509 -8.64 18.87 1.04
C TYR A 509 -9.37 17.52 1.01
N GLU A 510 -10.45 17.41 1.78
CA GLU A 510 -11.36 16.25 1.78
C GLU A 510 -12.68 16.62 1.07
N SER A 511 -12.88 16.13 -0.14
CA SER A 511 -14.18 16.22 -0.82
C SER A 511 -15.25 15.37 -0.11
N ASN A 512 -16.51 15.75 -0.23
CA ASN A 512 -17.62 14.86 0.13
C ASN A 512 -17.59 13.61 -0.76
N PHE A 513 -18.01 12.47 -0.23
CA PHE A 513 -18.16 11.28 -1.06
C PHE A 513 -19.05 11.56 -2.29
N ASN A 514 -18.62 11.07 -3.46
CA ASN A 514 -19.21 11.33 -4.78
C ASN A 514 -19.21 12.79 -5.28
N ASP A 515 -18.67 13.76 -4.55
CA ASP A 515 -18.51 15.13 -5.04
C ASP A 515 -17.11 15.35 -5.66
N TRP A 516 -16.92 14.75 -6.84
CA TRP A 516 -15.66 14.82 -7.57
C TRP A 516 -15.29 16.23 -8.01
N GLU A 517 -16.29 17.07 -8.28
CA GLU A 517 -16.11 18.44 -8.81
C GLU A 517 -15.76 19.44 -7.70
N GLU A 518 -16.05 19.16 -6.44
CA GLU A 518 -15.78 20.06 -5.30
C GLU A 518 -14.33 20.57 -5.29
N LEU A 519 -13.36 19.66 -5.36
CA LEU A 519 -11.93 20.01 -5.33
C LEU A 519 -11.47 20.66 -6.64
N ILE A 520 -12.01 20.23 -7.79
CA ILE A 520 -11.71 20.84 -9.09
C ILE A 520 -12.17 22.31 -9.09
N ASN A 521 -13.36 22.58 -8.55
CA ASN A 521 -13.90 23.94 -8.42
C ASN A 521 -13.11 24.79 -7.41
N TYR A 522 -12.57 24.19 -6.35
CA TYR A 522 -11.70 24.88 -5.40
C TYR A 522 -10.34 25.27 -6.01
N ILE A 523 -9.78 24.43 -6.88
CA ILE A 523 -8.47 24.69 -7.51
C ILE A 523 -8.57 25.79 -8.58
N LYS A 524 -9.67 25.83 -9.34
CA LYS A 524 -9.84 26.78 -10.44
C LYS A 524 -10.28 28.18 -10.00
N SER A 525 -10.79 28.33 -8.77
CA SER A 525 -11.23 29.60 -8.18
C SER A 525 -10.07 30.42 -7.66
#